data_AF-A0A529LCG1-F1
#
_entry.id   AF-A0A529LCG1-F1
#
_cell.length_a   1.000
_cell.length_b   1.000
_cell.length_c   1.000
_cell.angle_alpha   90.00
_cell.angle_beta   90.00
_cell.angle_gamma   90.00
#
_symmetry.space_group_name_H-M   'P 1'
#
loop_
_entity.id
_entity.type
_entity.pdbx_description
1 polymer ?
#
loop_
_entity_poly.entity_id
_entity_poly.type
_entity_poly.pdbx_seq_one_letter_code
_entity_poly.pdbx_strand_id
1 'polypeptide(L)' 'GCPQGTPFLRGRRLTRAADDRPIEYVTSLLNPAHFALHMRF' A
#
# COMPACT_ATOMS: atom_id res chain seq x y z
N GLY A 1 8.11 17.55 -3.25
CA GLY A 1 8.04 16.76 -1.99
C GLY A 1 6.88 17.27 -1.16
N CYS A 2 6.32 16.46 -0.25
CA CYS A 2 5.21 16.88 0.62
C CYS A 2 5.73 17.45 1.94
N PRO A 3 5.03 18.41 2.58
CA PRO A 3 5.35 18.88 3.92
C PRO A 3 5.41 17.73 4.94
N GLN A 4 6.25 17.86 5.96
CA GLN A 4 6.29 16.91 7.07
C GLN A 4 4.92 16.84 7.76
N GLY A 5 4.48 15.63 8.10
CA GLY A 5 3.16 15.41 8.74
C GLY A 5 1.98 15.39 7.76
N THR A 6 2.21 15.56 6.46
CA THR A 6 1.15 15.38 5.46
C THR A 6 0.56 13.97 5.57
N PRO A 7 -0.77 13.80 5.63
CA PRO A 7 -1.40 12.48 5.74
C PRO A 7 -1.25 11.68 4.43
N PHE A 8 -0.93 10.39 4.57
CA PHE A 8 -0.76 9.44 3.46
C PHE A 8 -1.54 8.16 3.75
N LEU A 9 -2.01 7.49 2.72
CA LEU A 9 -2.57 6.14 2.83
C LEU A 9 -1.42 5.14 2.96
N ARG A 10 -1.38 4.40 4.07
CA ARG A 10 -0.38 3.36 4.30
C ARG A 10 -0.92 1.99 3.91
N GLY A 11 -0.41 1.45 2.80
CA GLY A 11 -0.71 0.10 2.33
C GLY A 11 0.33 -0.90 2.82
N ARG A 12 -0.11 -2.12 3.11
CA ARG A 12 0.76 -3.29 3.31
C ARG A 12 0.29 -4.41 2.37
N ARG A 13 1.22 -4.96 1.59
CA ARG A 13 0.96 -6.09 0.69
C ARG A 13 1.91 -7.23 1.03
N LEU A 14 1.35 -8.42 1.20
CA LEU A 14 2.09 -9.68 1.27
C LEU A 14 1.74 -10.48 0.01
N THR A 15 2.73 -10.71 -0.84
CA THR A 15 2.61 -11.59 -2.00
C THR A 15 3.05 -12.98 -1.60
N ARG A 16 2.25 -13.99 -1.94
CA ARG A 16 2.55 -15.41 -1.68
C ARG A 16 2.61 -16.17 -2.99
N ALA A 17 3.40 -17.24 -3.00
CA ALA A 17 3.44 -18.22 -4.07
C ALA A 17 2.17 -19.07 -4.05
N ALA A 18 1.99 -19.90 -5.08
CA ALA A 18 0.87 -20.84 -5.18
C ALA A 18 0.84 -21.87 -4.03
N ASP A 19 1.99 -22.14 -3.40
CA ASP A 19 2.13 -23.00 -2.22
C ASP A 19 1.99 -22.25 -0.88
N ASP A 20 1.42 -21.04 -0.91
CA ASP A 20 1.25 -20.11 0.21
C ASP A 20 2.56 -19.55 0.83
N ARG A 21 3.73 -19.95 0.30
CA ARG A 21 5.02 -19.43 0.79
C ARG A 21 5.13 -17.92 0.51
N PRO A 22 5.53 -17.09 1.49
CA PRO A 22 5.80 -15.67 1.27
C PRO A 22 6.85 -15.44 0.18
N ILE A 23 6.53 -14.55 -0.77
CA ILE A 23 7.46 -14.07 -1.81
C ILE A 23 7.93 -12.66 -1.50
N GLU A 24 7.01 -11.75 -1.12
CA GLU A 24 7.32 -10.33 -1.00
C GLU A 24 6.47 -9.65 0.07
N TYR A 25 7.09 -8.75 0.84
CA TYR A 25 6.39 -7.87 1.77
C TYR A 25 6.70 -6.41 1.45
N VAL A 26 5.68 -5.65 1.04
CA VAL A 26 5.82 -4.24 0.65
C VAL A 26 5.00 -3.35 1.57
N THR A 27 5.62 -2.26 2.04
CA THR A 27 4.92 -1.14 2.66
C THR A 27 4.97 0.07 1.74
N SER A 28 3.81 0.62 1.41
CA SER A 28 3.68 1.79 0.55
C SER A 28 3.04 2.95 1.31
N LEU A 29 3.49 4.17 0.99
CA LEU A 29 2.83 5.41 1.38
C LEU A 29 2.31 6.08 0.11
N LEU A 30 0.99 6.17 -0.02
CA LEU A 30 0.32 6.74 -1.20
C LEU A 30 -0.22 8.13 -0.87
N ASN A 31 0.13 9.11 -1.70
CA ASN A 31 -0.36 10.47 -1.55
C ASN A 31 -1.85 10.51 -1.97
N PRO A 32 -2.78 10.88 -1.09
CA PRO A 32 -4.21 10.91 -1.41
C PRO A 32 -4.58 11.96 -2.47
N ALA A 33 -3.69 12.93 -2.75
CA ALA A 33 -3.87 13.87 -3.86
C ALA A 33 -3.76 13.20 -5.25
N HIS A 34 -3.19 12.01 -5.33
CA HIS A 34 -2.95 11.29 -6.59
C HIS A 34 -3.59 9.90 -6.62
N PHE A 35 -3.87 9.31 -5.46
CA PHE A 35 -4.37 7.95 -5.33
C PHE A 35 -5.58 7.88 -4.41
N ALA A 36 -6.56 7.09 -4.81
CA ALA A 36 -7.70 6.72 -3.98
C ALA A 36 -7.76 5.19 -3.84
N LEU A 37 -8.22 4.72 -2.68
CA LEU A 37 -8.51 3.30 -2.49
C LEU A 37 -9.94 3.02 -2.99
N HIS A 38 -10.06 2.14 -3.97
CA HIS A 38 -11.36 1.67 -4.44
C HIS A 38 -11.46 0.17 -4.14
N MET A 39 -12.41 -0.18 -3.29
CA MET A 39 -12.76 -1.56 -2.94
C MET A 39 -14.24 -1.77 -3.21
N ARG A 40 -14.59 -2.95 -3.72
CA ARG A 40 -15.97 -3.41 -3.85
C ARG A 40 -16.09 -4.68 -3.02
N PHE A 41 -17.18 -4.77 -2.26
CA PHE A 41 -17.52 -5.92 -1.42
C PHE A 41 -18.61 -6.72 -2.11
#